data_AF-A0A117M7G0-F1
#
_entry.id   AF-A0A117M7G0-F1
#
_cell.length_a   1.000
_cell.length_b   1.000
_cell.length_c   1.000
_cell.angle_alpha   90.00
_cell.angle_beta   90.00
_cell.angle_gamma   90.00
#
_symmetry.space_group_name_H-M   'P 1'
#
loop_
_entity.id
_entity.type
_entity.pdbx_description
1 polymer ?
#
loop_
_entity_poly.entity_id
_entity_poly.type
_entity_poly.pdbx_seq_one_letter_code
_entity_poly.pdbx_strand_id
1 'polypeptide(L)' 'GRTPEGNIILADEISPDTCRLWDASTGEPLDKDRFRKDLGNVLGSYHEIWRRITGREKR' A
#
# COMPACT_ATOMS: atom_id res chain seq x y z
N GLY A 1 8.80 6.88 16.30
CA GLY A 1 8.74 7.92 17.35
C GLY A 1 9.09 7.33 18.71
N ARG A 2 9.06 8.14 19.77
CA ARG A 2 9.18 7.67 21.16
C ARG A 2 8.02 8.20 22.00
N THR A 3 7.51 7.42 22.95
CA THR A 3 6.53 7.89 23.95
C THR A 3 7.24 8.74 25.03
N PRO A 4 6.51 9.46 25.88
CA PRO A 4 7.09 10.18 27.02
C PRO A 4 7.89 9.27 27.97
N GLU A 5 7.51 7.99 28.07
CA GLU A 5 8.20 6.96 28.87
C GLU A 5 9.44 6.38 28.15
N GLY A 6 9.77 6.87 26.95
CA GLY A 6 10.94 6.45 26.18
C GLY A 6 10.73 5.22 25.29
N ASN A 7 9.52 4.65 25.24
CA ASN A 7 9.23 3.48 24.42
C ASN A 7 9.30 3.81 22.93
N ILE A 8 9.91 2.95 22.12
CA ILE A 8 9.90 3.09 20.66
C ILE A 8 8.51 2.77 20.13
N ILE A 9 7.97 3.65 19.28
CA ILE A 9 6.71 3.43 18.57
C ILE A 9 6.91 3.56 17.07
N LEU A 10 6.25 2.70 16.30
CA LEU A 10 6.11 2.90 14.87
C LEU A 10 5.20 4.11 14.63
N ALA A 11 5.52 4.92 13.63
CA ALA A 11 4.82 6.16 13.31
C ALA A 11 4.57 6.23 11.80
N ASP A 12 4.20 7.41 11.31
CA ASP A 12 3.93 7.69 9.90
C ASP A 12 2.85 6.75 9.34
N GLU A 13 2.93 6.35 8.06
CA GLU A 13 1.92 5.53 7.40
C GLU A 13 2.47 4.23 6.82
N ILE A 14 1.60 3.21 6.80
CA ILE A 14 1.79 1.98 6.05
C ILE A 14 0.70 1.93 4.99
N SER A 15 1.07 2.26 3.77
CA SER A 15 0.16 2.39 2.64
C SER A 15 0.85 1.89 1.35
N PRO A 16 0.13 1.75 0.23
CA PRO A 16 0.77 1.51 -1.06
C PRO A 16 1.66 2.68 -1.54
N ASP A 17 1.66 3.83 -0.85
CA ASP A 17 2.64 4.91 -1.08
C ASP A 17 4.01 4.59 -0.48
N THR A 18 4.02 3.94 0.70
CA THR A 18 5.23 3.67 1.50
C THR A 18 5.72 2.22 1.42
N CYS A 19 4.96 1.32 0.78
CA CYS A 19 5.31 -0.10 0.60
C CYS A 19 5.44 -0.46 -0.89
N ARG A 20 6.27 -1.45 -1.23
CA ARG A 20 6.18 -2.16 -2.52
C ARG A 20 5.35 -3.43 -2.36
N LEU A 21 4.27 -3.52 -3.12
CA LEU A 21 3.30 -4.60 -3.05
C LEU A 21 3.10 -5.14 -4.45
N TRP A 22 3.59 -6.35 -4.70
CA TRP A 22 3.53 -6.98 -6.01
C TRP A 22 2.56 -8.15 -5.97
N ASP A 23 1.78 -8.30 -7.03
CA ASP A 23 0.94 -9.48 -7.18
C ASP A 23 1.81 -10.73 -7.28
N ALA A 24 1.55 -11.73 -6.43
CA ALA A 24 2.39 -12.93 -6.35
C ALA A 24 2.26 -13.83 -7.59
N SER A 25 1.16 -13.73 -8.34
CA SER A 25 0.91 -14.56 -9.53
C SER A 25 1.46 -13.91 -10.79
N THR A 26 1.31 -12.59 -10.93
CA THR A 26 1.65 -11.85 -12.16
C THR A 26 2.94 -11.04 -12.05
N GLY A 27 3.41 -10.76 -10.84
CA GLY A 27 4.51 -9.83 -10.60
C GLY A 27 4.14 -8.36 -10.84
N GLU A 28 2.87 -8.03 -11.07
CA GLU A 28 2.44 -6.66 -11.32
C GLU A 28 2.59 -5.79 -10.05
N PRO A 29 3.15 -4.57 -10.17
CA PRO A 29 3.15 -3.61 -9.08
C PRO A 29 1.72 -3.13 -8.77
N LEU A 30 1.35 -3.18 -7.49
CA LEU A 30 0.06 -2.71 -6.96
C LEU A 30 0.23 -1.50 -6.01
N ASP A 31 1.34 -0.79 -6.15
CA ASP A 31 1.77 0.31 -5.29
C ASP A 31 2.11 1.57 -6.11
N LYS A 32 2.64 2.60 -5.45
CA LYS A 32 2.98 3.89 -6.07
C LYS A 32 4.00 3.79 -7.20
N ASP A 33 4.72 2.68 -7.36
CA ASP A 33 5.53 2.44 -8.56
C ASP A 33 4.71 2.48 -9.85
N ARG A 34 3.39 2.22 -9.80
CA ARG A 34 2.51 2.41 -10.95
C ARG A 34 2.47 3.85 -11.43
N PHE A 35 2.51 4.82 -10.51
CA PHE A 35 2.65 6.23 -10.84
C PHE A 35 4.08 6.54 -11.29
N ARG A 36 5.09 6.10 -10.53
CA ARG A 36 6.51 6.43 -10.81
C ARG A 36 7.01 5.92 -12.16
N LYS A 37 6.43 4.83 -12.67
CA LYS A 37 6.82 4.16 -13.91
C LYS A 37 5.77 4.28 -15.01
N ASP A 38 4.80 5.20 -14.86
CA ASP A 38 3.74 5.45 -15.84
C ASP A 38 2.94 4.20 -16.26
N LEU A 39 2.73 3.26 -15.32
CA LEU A 39 2.00 1.99 -15.57
C LEU A 39 0.46 2.15 -15.51
N GLY A 40 -0.02 3.37 -15.27
CA GLY A 40 -1.45 3.68 -15.17
C GLY A 40 -2.18 2.97 -14.03
N ASN A 41 -3.51 3.12 -14.00
CA ASN A 41 -4.42 2.46 -13.04
C ASN A 41 -3.98 2.50 -11.55
N VAL A 42 -3.46 3.65 -11.09
CA VAL A 42 -2.95 3.80 -9.72
C VAL A 42 -4.07 3.58 -8.69
N LEU A 43 -5.19 4.30 -8.83
CA LEU A 43 -6.33 4.16 -7.91
C LEU A 43 -6.90 2.74 -7.91
N GLY A 44 -7.03 2.10 -9.07
CA GLY A 44 -7.50 0.72 -9.16
C GLY A 44 -6.60 -0.26 -8.44
N SER A 45 -5.28 -0.08 -8.50
CA SER A 45 -4.35 -0.92 -7.74
C SER A 45 -4.50 -0.75 -6.22
N TYR A 46 -4.80 0.46 -5.75
CA TYR A 46 -5.00 0.72 -4.32
C TYR A 46 -6.35 0.15 -3.86
N HIS A 47 -7.37 0.20 -4.72
CA HIS A 47 -8.64 -0.50 -4.49
C HIS A 47 -8.44 -2.02 -4.41
N GLU A 48 -7.58 -2.58 -5.26
CA GLU A 48 -7.28 -4.01 -5.24
C GLU A 48 -6.56 -4.42 -3.96
N ILE A 49 -5.58 -3.62 -3.49
CA ILE A 49 -4.95 -3.84 -2.18
C ILE A 49 -5.98 -3.80 -1.05
N TRP A 50 -6.86 -2.79 -1.04
CA TRP A 50 -7.94 -2.69 -0.06
C TRP A 50 -8.86 -3.91 -0.09
N ARG A 51 -9.26 -4.36 -1.28
CA ARG A 51 -10.13 -5.52 -1.47
C ARG A 51 -9.49 -6.80 -0.95
N ARG A 52 -8.19 -7.02 -1.21
CA ARG A 52 -7.45 -8.21 -0.72
C ARG A 52 -7.28 -8.22 0.79
N ILE A 53 -6.99 -7.07 1.40
CA ILE A 53 -6.78 -6.96 2.85
C ILE A 53 -8.11 -7.09 3.60
N THR A 54 -9.18 -6.48 3.09
CA THR A 54 -10.46 -6.37 3.82
C THR A 54 -11.51 -7.40 3.41
N GLY A 55 -11.36 -8.02 2.24
CA GLY A 55 -12.38 -8.89 1.63
C GLY A 55 -13.65 -8.15 1.19
N ARG A 56 -13.62 -6.81 1.07
CA ARG A 56 -14.79 -5.98 0.76
C ARG A 56 -14.62 -5.24 -0.56
N GLU A 57 -15.70 -5.09 -1.30
CA GLU A 57 -15.77 -4.18 -2.44
C GLU A 57 -15.91 -2.73 -1.96
N LYS A 58 -15.23 -1.80 -2.65
CA LYS A 58 -15.37 -0.38 -2.37
C LYS A 58 -16.65 0.11 -3.05
N ARG A 59 -17.60 0.61 -2.26
CA ARG A 59 -18.85 1.21 -2.75
C ARG A 59 -18.57 2.52 -3.49
#